data_AF-A0AAP2UJI3-F1
#
_entry.id   AF-A0AAP2UJI3-F1
#
_cell.length_a   1.000
_cell.length_b   1.000
_cell.length_c   1.000
_cell.angle_alpha   90.00
_cell.angle_beta   90.00
_cell.angle_gamma   90.00
#
_symmetry.space_group_name_H-M   'P 1'
#
loop_
_entity.id
_entity.type
_entity.pdbx_description
1 polymer ?
#
loop_
_entity_poly.entity_id
_entity_poly.type
_entity_poly.pdbx_seq_one_letter_code
_entity_poly.pdbx_strand_id
1 'polypeptide(L)'
;MQFYSIVHDEIKALINLFKKYIAWIEMNHMDNLKEINLFNNMLITNILTFNYTDTYRTVYDLSIYNEIEENGVCWVHGRVFDDGSGDIVMGSGSDYYDRKYENFLDLFKFYQKYKYRTDTSYLDWIKDDQKFDNIYIFGHSLDPTDADILKSFLKSQSNIKIFYRTDSEKYHFEKNLLVILGKEMFMEKLSGKHPNIEFIKFENE
;
A
#
# COMPACT_ATOMS: atom_id res chain seq x y z
N MET A 1 21.59 -27.71 3.00
CA MET A 1 20.43 -27.82 2.08
C MET A 1 19.14 -28.13 2.83
N GLN A 2 19.06 -29.19 3.66
CA GLN A 2 17.83 -29.56 4.38
C GLN A 2 17.26 -28.45 5.28
N PHE A 3 18.10 -27.73 6.04
CA PHE A 3 17.65 -26.61 6.89
C PHE A 3 16.94 -25.50 6.10
N TYR A 4 17.54 -25.03 4.98
CA TYR A 4 16.96 -23.97 4.16
C TYR A 4 15.62 -24.38 3.55
N SER A 5 15.48 -25.64 3.13
CA SER A 5 14.21 -26.18 2.64
C SER A 5 13.13 -26.16 3.71
N ILE A 6 13.43 -26.59 4.93
CA ILE A 6 12.46 -26.59 6.04
C ILE A 6 11.99 -25.17 6.34
N VAL A 7 12.92 -24.23 6.51
CA VAL A 7 12.59 -22.82 6.78
C VAL A 7 11.75 -22.23 5.66
N HIS A 8 12.07 -22.54 4.41
CA HIS A 8 11.32 -22.08 3.24
C HIS A 8 9.88 -22.61 3.23
N ASP A 9 9.70 -23.90 3.47
CA ASP A 9 8.38 -24.54 3.54
C ASP A 9 7.55 -23.98 4.70
N GLU A 10 8.16 -23.71 5.85
CA GLU A 10 7.51 -23.08 7.00
C GLU A 10 7.04 -21.66 6.69
N ILE A 11 7.85 -20.85 6.00
CA ILE A 11 7.44 -19.50 5.58
C ILE A 11 6.27 -19.58 4.60
N LYS A 12 6.28 -20.52 3.65
CA LYS A 12 5.15 -20.73 2.74
C LYS A 12 3.88 -21.18 3.47
N ALA A 13 4.02 -22.08 4.45
CA ALA A 13 2.90 -22.50 5.29
C ALA A 13 2.32 -21.32 6.08
N LEU A 14 3.18 -20.46 6.63
CA LEU A 14 2.78 -19.24 7.33
C LEU A 14 2.00 -18.29 6.40
N ILE A 15 2.51 -18.02 5.20
CA ILE A 15 1.82 -17.16 4.21
C ILE A 15 0.44 -17.73 3.87
N ASN A 16 0.33 -19.04 3.65
CA ASN A 16 -0.95 -19.67 3.35
C ASN A 16 -1.93 -19.63 4.53
N LEU A 17 -1.45 -19.81 5.76
CA LEU A 17 -2.28 -19.66 6.95
C LEU A 17 -2.74 -18.21 7.12
N PHE A 18 -1.85 -17.24 6.85
CA PHE A 18 -2.15 -15.83 6.94
C PHE A 18 -3.27 -15.41 5.97
N LYS A 19 -3.26 -15.91 4.72
CA LYS A 19 -4.37 -15.69 3.78
C LYS A 19 -5.72 -16.20 4.31
N LYS A 20 -5.74 -17.41 4.87
CA LYS A 20 -6.95 -17.97 5.50
C LYS A 20 -7.41 -17.17 6.70
N TYR A 21 -6.47 -16.70 7.51
CA TYR A 21 -6.78 -15.84 8.65
C TYR A 21 -7.40 -14.51 8.21
N ILE A 22 -6.84 -13.86 7.19
CA ILE A 22 -7.40 -12.63 6.61
C ILE A 22 -8.82 -12.86 6.11
N ALA A 23 -9.05 -13.91 5.32
CA ALA A 23 -10.38 -14.25 4.82
C ALA A 23 -11.38 -14.51 5.96
N TRP A 24 -10.94 -15.21 7.01
CA TRP A 24 -11.75 -15.43 8.21
C TRP A 24 -12.09 -14.11 8.93
N ILE A 25 -11.14 -13.16 9.04
CA ILE A 25 -11.39 -11.84 9.63
C ILE A 25 -12.45 -11.08 8.82
N GLU A 26 -12.30 -11.01 7.49
CA GLU A 26 -13.27 -10.34 6.62
C GLU A 26 -14.67 -10.95 6.75
N MET A 27 -14.78 -12.27 6.82
CA MET A 27 -16.09 -12.93 6.95
C MET A 27 -16.77 -12.75 8.32
N ASN A 28 -16.00 -12.56 9.40
CA ASN A 28 -16.54 -12.67 10.77
C ASN A 28 -16.48 -11.36 11.58
N HIS A 29 -15.73 -10.35 11.13
CA HIS A 29 -15.48 -9.15 11.92
C HIS A 29 -15.83 -7.83 11.23
N MET A 30 -16.23 -7.86 9.95
CA MET A 30 -16.53 -6.65 9.19
C MET A 30 -17.76 -5.90 9.68
N ASP A 31 -18.80 -6.60 10.16
CA ASP A 31 -20.04 -6.00 10.66
C ASP A 31 -19.84 -5.06 11.87
N ASN A 32 -18.69 -5.13 12.55
CA ASN A 32 -18.38 -4.31 13.71
C ASN A 32 -17.60 -3.04 13.36
N LEU A 33 -17.24 -2.84 12.10
CA LEU A 33 -16.48 -1.67 11.67
C LEU A 33 -17.40 -0.47 11.49
N LYS A 34 -16.90 0.70 11.90
CA LYS A 34 -17.55 1.98 11.68
C LYS A 34 -16.81 2.75 10.59
N GLU A 35 -17.57 3.37 9.72
CA GLU A 35 -17.04 4.33 8.76
C GLU A 35 -16.31 5.46 9.47
N ILE A 36 -15.17 5.86 8.90
CA ILE A 36 -14.49 7.10 9.27
C ILE A 36 -15.02 8.22 8.36
N ASN A 37 -15.72 9.19 8.95
CA ASN A 37 -16.35 10.33 8.24
C ASN A 37 -15.40 11.13 7.33
N LEU A 38 -14.10 11.05 7.57
CA LEU A 38 -13.06 11.69 6.78
C LEU A 38 -13.18 11.40 5.28
N PHE A 39 -13.56 10.18 4.90
CA PHE A 39 -13.65 9.76 3.50
C PHE A 39 -14.87 10.32 2.77
N ASN A 40 -15.93 10.71 3.49
CA ASN A 40 -17.19 11.18 2.90
C ASN A 40 -17.03 12.47 2.10
N ASN A 41 -16.00 13.26 2.39
CA ASN A 41 -15.73 14.53 1.73
C ASN A 41 -14.63 14.42 0.65
N MET A 42 -14.20 13.20 0.31
CA MET A 42 -13.15 12.97 -0.68
C MET A 42 -13.75 12.43 -1.98
N LEU A 43 -13.43 13.09 -3.10
CA LEU A 43 -13.70 12.55 -4.44
C LEU A 43 -12.58 11.57 -4.79
N ILE A 44 -12.85 10.28 -4.67
CA ILE A 44 -11.87 9.22 -4.97
C ILE A 44 -12.20 8.62 -6.32
N THR A 45 -11.31 8.82 -7.30
CA THR A 45 -11.42 8.21 -8.64
C THR A 45 -10.58 6.95 -8.78
N ASN A 46 -9.52 6.83 -7.97
CA ASN A 46 -8.56 5.74 -8.04
C ASN A 46 -8.09 5.33 -6.65
N ILE A 47 -7.87 4.03 -6.47
CA ILE A 47 -7.36 3.45 -5.22
C ILE A 47 -6.11 2.63 -5.53
N LEU A 48 -4.97 3.06 -4.97
CA LEU A 48 -3.75 2.26 -4.93
C LEU A 48 -3.68 1.52 -3.61
N THR A 49 -3.99 0.23 -3.60
CA THR A 49 -4.09 -0.55 -2.35
C THR A 49 -2.91 -1.49 -2.16
N PHE A 50 -2.29 -1.36 -0.99
CA PHE A 50 -1.29 -2.29 -0.45
C PHE A 50 -1.93 -3.32 0.48
N ASN A 51 -3.23 -3.17 0.77
CA ASN A 51 -3.99 -4.14 1.56
C ASN A 51 -4.43 -5.30 0.68
N TYR A 52 -4.69 -6.44 1.31
CA TYR A 52 -5.06 -7.67 0.61
C TYR A 52 -6.58 -7.87 0.47
N THR A 53 -7.39 -7.00 1.09
CA THR A 53 -8.83 -7.20 1.26
C THR A 53 -9.64 -6.03 0.72
N ASP A 54 -10.90 -6.30 0.38
CA ASP A 54 -11.89 -5.29 -0.04
C ASP A 54 -12.55 -4.56 1.14
N THR A 55 -11.87 -4.49 2.30
CA THR A 55 -12.40 -3.85 3.51
C THR A 55 -13.00 -2.47 3.21
N TYR A 56 -12.37 -1.71 2.30
CA TYR A 56 -12.84 -0.38 1.94
C TYR A 56 -14.20 -0.39 1.23
N ARG A 57 -14.52 -1.41 0.41
CA ARG A 57 -15.82 -1.53 -0.28
C ARG A 57 -16.93 -1.95 0.68
N THR A 58 -16.59 -2.79 1.64
CA THR A 58 -17.54 -3.31 2.62
C THR A 58 -17.87 -2.26 3.68
N VAL A 59 -16.87 -1.51 4.14
CA VAL A 59 -17.06 -0.47 5.18
C VAL A 59 -17.60 0.81 4.57
N TYR A 60 -17.07 1.25 3.44
CA TYR A 60 -17.49 2.49 2.81
C TYR A 60 -18.33 2.14 1.59
N ASP A 61 -19.63 2.43 1.66
CA ASP A 61 -20.54 2.23 0.54
C ASP A 61 -20.22 3.25 -0.57
N LEU A 62 -19.20 2.94 -1.36
CA LEU A 62 -18.75 3.77 -2.47
C LEU A 62 -19.83 3.90 -3.56
N SER A 63 -20.86 3.05 -3.58
CA SER A 63 -21.99 3.22 -4.52
C SER A 63 -22.77 4.52 -4.28
N ILE A 64 -22.71 5.08 -3.07
CA ILE A 64 -23.34 6.36 -2.72
C ILE A 64 -22.43 7.56 -3.06
N TYR A 65 -21.11 7.37 -3.08
CA TYR A 65 -20.15 8.48 -3.09
C TYR A 65 -19.31 8.62 -4.35
N ASN A 66 -18.95 7.52 -5.04
CA ASN A 66 -18.35 7.43 -6.38
C ASN A 66 -18.25 5.93 -6.73
N GLU A 67 -18.98 5.41 -7.72
CA GLU A 67 -18.73 4.05 -8.21
C GLU A 67 -17.31 3.96 -8.79
N ILE A 68 -16.33 3.58 -7.97
CA ILE A 68 -14.99 3.30 -8.42
C ILE A 68 -15.06 2.00 -9.19
N GLU A 69 -15.06 2.11 -10.52
CA GLU A 69 -14.92 0.97 -11.42
C GLU A 69 -13.70 0.11 -11.01
N GLU A 70 -13.76 -1.22 -11.21
CA GLU A 70 -12.65 -2.11 -10.84
C GLU A 70 -11.32 -1.68 -11.47
N ASN A 71 -11.36 -1.08 -12.67
CA ASN A 71 -10.18 -0.53 -13.37
C ASN A 71 -9.55 0.69 -12.66
N GLY A 72 -10.27 1.31 -11.72
CA GLY A 72 -9.82 2.40 -10.87
C GLY A 72 -9.03 1.92 -9.65
N VAL A 73 -8.99 0.61 -9.39
CA VAL A 73 -8.34 0.02 -8.23
C VAL A 73 -7.10 -0.75 -8.67
N CYS A 74 -5.98 -0.55 -7.99
CA CYS A 74 -4.72 -1.23 -8.28
C CYS A 74 -4.21 -1.99 -7.06
N TRP A 75 -4.20 -3.32 -7.15
CA TRP A 75 -3.80 -4.26 -6.10
C TRP A 75 -2.30 -4.59 -6.16
N VAL A 76 -1.44 -3.68 -5.72
CA VAL A 76 0.02 -3.80 -5.92
C VAL A 76 0.67 -4.96 -5.15
N HIS A 77 0.03 -5.42 -4.08
CA HIS A 77 0.47 -6.58 -3.30
C HIS A 77 -0.43 -7.80 -3.47
N GLY A 78 -1.33 -7.78 -4.46
CA GLY A 78 -2.31 -8.84 -4.68
C GLY A 78 -3.51 -8.77 -3.74
N ARG A 79 -4.39 -9.77 -3.84
CA ARG A 79 -5.71 -9.79 -3.19
C ARG A 79 -6.03 -11.18 -2.65
N VAL A 80 -6.66 -11.24 -1.49
CA VAL A 80 -7.20 -12.45 -0.87
C VAL A 80 -8.70 -12.47 -1.09
N PHE A 81 -9.22 -13.60 -1.53
CA PHE A 81 -10.66 -13.83 -1.70
C PHE A 81 -11.24 -14.55 -0.47
N ASP A 82 -12.57 -14.57 -0.35
CA ASP A 82 -13.30 -15.10 0.82
C ASP A 82 -12.99 -16.57 1.15
N ASP A 83 -12.58 -17.36 0.16
CA ASP A 83 -12.16 -18.75 0.35
C ASP A 83 -10.68 -18.89 0.81
N GLY A 84 -10.00 -17.76 1.05
CA GLY A 84 -8.58 -17.69 1.37
C GLY A 84 -7.65 -17.93 0.18
N SER A 85 -8.20 -18.01 -1.04
CA SER A 85 -7.42 -18.07 -2.28
C SER A 85 -6.88 -16.69 -2.67
N GLY A 86 -6.18 -16.65 -3.81
CA GLY A 86 -5.46 -15.47 -4.28
C GLY A 86 -3.97 -15.52 -3.92
N ASP A 87 -3.22 -14.68 -4.63
CA ASP A 87 -1.79 -14.53 -4.46
C ASP A 87 -1.50 -13.18 -3.80
N ILE A 88 -0.59 -13.19 -2.81
CA ILE A 88 -0.19 -12.00 -2.08
C ILE A 88 1.33 -11.84 -2.05
N VAL A 89 1.77 -10.58 -2.02
CA VAL A 89 3.16 -10.20 -1.83
C VAL A 89 3.40 -9.91 -0.36
N MET A 90 3.94 -10.89 0.37
CA MET A 90 4.30 -10.78 1.80
C MET A 90 5.81 -10.88 2.04
N GLY A 91 6.59 -10.89 0.96
CA GLY A 91 8.02 -11.10 0.98
C GLY A 91 8.82 -10.04 1.71
N SER A 92 10.10 -10.34 1.98
CA SER A 92 11.06 -9.36 2.49
C SER A 92 11.90 -8.79 1.35
N GLY A 93 12.21 -7.49 1.44
CA GLY A 93 13.10 -6.79 0.50
C GLY A 93 12.50 -6.55 -0.89
N SER A 94 12.49 -5.30 -1.33
CA SER A 94 12.14 -4.89 -2.69
C SER A 94 13.37 -4.80 -3.61
N ASP A 95 14.52 -4.37 -3.08
CA ASP A 95 15.57 -3.76 -3.90
C ASP A 95 16.91 -4.51 -3.94
N TYR A 96 17.04 -5.65 -3.24
CA TYR A 96 18.33 -6.34 -3.12
C TYR A 96 18.22 -7.85 -3.32
N TYR A 97 18.83 -8.34 -4.40
CA TYR A 97 19.12 -9.75 -4.60
C TYR A 97 20.60 -10.02 -4.33
N ASP A 98 20.86 -10.98 -3.43
CA ASP A 98 22.19 -11.53 -3.17
C ASP A 98 22.15 -13.02 -3.43
N ARG A 99 23.14 -13.54 -4.15
CA ARG A 99 23.27 -14.98 -4.43
C ARG A 99 23.30 -15.82 -3.15
N LYS A 100 23.74 -15.26 -2.03
CA LYS A 100 23.68 -15.92 -0.71
C LYS A 100 22.26 -16.35 -0.30
N TYR A 101 21.23 -15.68 -0.79
CA TYR A 101 19.82 -15.92 -0.45
C TYR A 101 19.03 -16.60 -1.57
N GLU A 102 19.69 -17.22 -2.55
CA GLU A 102 19.02 -17.84 -3.71
C GLU A 102 17.94 -18.87 -3.34
N ASN A 103 18.12 -19.60 -2.23
CA ASN A 103 17.15 -20.57 -1.72
C ASN A 103 15.80 -19.94 -1.30
N PHE A 104 15.73 -18.62 -1.18
CA PHE A 104 14.55 -17.86 -0.77
C PHE A 104 14.12 -16.83 -1.82
N LEU A 105 14.63 -16.92 -3.06
CA LEU A 105 14.34 -15.94 -4.11
C LEU A 105 12.83 -15.77 -4.34
N ASP A 106 12.05 -16.86 -4.30
CA ASP A 106 10.60 -16.81 -4.48
C ASP A 106 9.82 -16.20 -3.30
N LEU A 107 10.51 -15.86 -2.21
CA LEU A 107 9.98 -15.13 -1.06
C LEU A 107 10.35 -13.64 -1.09
N PHE A 108 11.08 -13.15 -2.09
CA PHE A 108 11.40 -11.72 -2.21
C PHE A 108 10.25 -10.95 -2.87
N LYS A 109 9.95 -9.73 -2.40
CA LYS A 109 8.77 -8.97 -2.87
C LYS A 109 8.77 -8.79 -4.39
N PHE A 110 9.90 -8.38 -4.98
CA PHE A 110 10.00 -8.16 -6.43
C PHE A 110 9.72 -9.45 -7.23
N TYR A 111 10.21 -10.59 -6.73
CA TYR A 111 10.02 -11.86 -7.40
C TYR A 111 8.58 -12.34 -7.27
N GLN A 112 7.95 -12.13 -6.11
CA GLN A 112 6.53 -12.39 -5.89
C GLN A 112 5.66 -11.52 -6.80
N LYS A 113 5.92 -10.20 -6.89
CA LYS A 113 5.24 -9.28 -7.82
C LYS A 113 5.29 -9.80 -9.27
N TYR A 114 6.47 -10.23 -9.73
CA TYR A 114 6.65 -10.86 -11.05
C TYR A 114 5.88 -12.19 -11.19
N LYS A 115 6.06 -13.10 -10.23
CA LYS A 115 5.52 -14.46 -10.29
C LYS A 115 3.99 -14.47 -10.25
N TYR A 116 3.41 -13.65 -9.40
CA TYR A 116 1.96 -13.53 -9.21
C TYR A 116 1.32 -12.54 -10.16
N ARG A 117 2.12 -11.82 -10.97
CA ARG A 117 1.65 -10.79 -11.91
C ARG A 117 0.72 -9.80 -11.20
N THR A 118 1.18 -9.28 -10.07
CA THR A 118 0.43 -8.30 -9.30
C THR A 118 0.07 -7.09 -10.16
N ASP A 119 -1.00 -6.42 -9.77
CA ASP A 119 -1.52 -5.30 -10.54
C ASP A 119 -0.49 -4.18 -10.70
N THR A 120 -0.38 -3.68 -11.93
CA THR A 120 0.52 -2.60 -12.31
C THR A 120 -0.21 -1.47 -13.05
N SER A 121 -1.54 -1.44 -12.99
CA SER A 121 -2.38 -0.42 -13.63
C SER A 121 -2.00 1.00 -13.21
N TYR A 122 -1.45 1.16 -12.00
CA TYR A 122 -0.90 2.43 -11.51
C TYR A 122 0.20 3.01 -12.41
N LEU A 123 0.92 2.18 -13.17
CA LEU A 123 1.94 2.64 -14.12
C LEU A 123 1.34 3.50 -15.24
N ASP A 124 0.09 3.25 -15.63
CA ASP A 124 -0.62 4.10 -16.59
C ASP A 124 -1.12 5.39 -15.95
N TRP A 125 -1.23 5.43 -14.62
CA TRP A 125 -1.67 6.61 -13.90
C TRP A 125 -0.54 7.63 -13.73
N ILE A 126 0.70 7.16 -13.60
CA ILE A 126 1.90 8.02 -13.41
C ILE A 126 2.52 8.51 -14.72
N LYS A 127 2.05 8.04 -15.89
CA LYS A 127 2.55 8.52 -17.20
C LYS A 127 2.13 9.96 -17.48
N ASP A 128 1.02 10.39 -16.90
CA ASP A 128 0.50 11.73 -17.00
C ASP A 128 0.63 12.42 -15.64
N ASP A 129 1.70 13.21 -15.49
CA ASP A 129 2.03 13.93 -14.25
C ASP A 129 0.91 14.88 -13.77
N GLN A 130 -0.11 15.14 -14.59
CA GLN A 130 -1.26 15.99 -14.27
C GLN A 130 -2.56 15.22 -14.10
N LYS A 131 -2.53 13.88 -14.05
CA LYS A 131 -3.75 13.07 -13.96
C LYS A 131 -4.56 13.31 -12.69
N PHE A 132 -3.90 13.66 -11.58
CA PHE A 132 -4.55 13.81 -10.27
C PHE A 132 -4.24 15.16 -9.63
N ASP A 133 -5.28 15.87 -9.21
CA ASP A 133 -5.14 17.10 -8.44
C ASP A 133 -4.74 16.82 -6.98
N ASN A 134 -5.24 15.72 -6.42
CA ASN A 134 -5.07 15.34 -5.01
C ASN A 134 -4.66 13.88 -4.88
N ILE A 135 -3.73 13.61 -3.96
CA ILE A 135 -3.33 12.26 -3.55
C ILE A 135 -3.47 12.17 -2.04
N TYR A 136 -4.23 11.19 -1.57
CA TYR A 136 -4.45 10.95 -0.15
C TYR A 136 -3.72 9.66 0.27
N ILE A 137 -2.88 9.74 1.31
CA ILE A 137 -2.07 8.61 1.79
C ILE A 137 -2.48 8.27 3.21
N PHE A 138 -2.82 7.00 3.42
CA PHE A 138 -3.28 6.44 4.69
C PHE A 138 -2.48 5.20 5.07
N GLY A 139 -2.28 5.02 6.38
CA GLY A 139 -1.71 3.80 6.94
C GLY A 139 -0.19 3.69 6.78
N HIS A 140 0.33 2.54 7.19
CA HIS A 140 1.77 2.31 7.34
C HIS A 140 2.52 2.00 6.02
N SER A 141 1.82 1.98 4.88
CA SER A 141 2.42 1.64 3.59
C SER A 141 3.38 2.70 3.06
N LEU A 142 3.47 3.89 3.70
CA LEU A 142 4.52 4.88 3.44
C LEU A 142 5.87 4.39 3.99
N ASP A 143 6.36 3.27 3.47
CA ASP A 143 7.56 2.56 3.90
C ASP A 143 8.60 2.54 2.77
N PRO A 144 9.91 2.66 3.09
CA PRO A 144 10.95 2.62 2.07
C PRO A 144 10.98 1.33 1.23
N THR A 145 10.44 0.21 1.73
CA THR A 145 10.38 -1.05 0.98
C THR A 145 9.37 -1.05 -0.16
N ASP A 146 8.52 -0.02 -0.27
CA ASP A 146 7.60 0.18 -1.38
C ASP A 146 7.89 1.49 -2.12
N ALA A 147 9.12 2.01 -1.98
CA ALA A 147 9.59 3.22 -2.63
C ALA A 147 9.49 3.17 -4.16
N ASP A 148 9.63 1.98 -4.77
CA ASP A 148 9.51 1.75 -6.21
C ASP A 148 8.13 2.19 -6.74
N ILE A 149 7.08 1.95 -5.95
CA ILE A 149 5.70 2.34 -6.28
C ILE A 149 5.44 3.79 -5.87
N LEU A 150 5.79 4.16 -4.64
CA LEU A 150 5.39 5.44 -4.03
C LEU A 150 6.11 6.66 -4.61
N LYS A 151 7.37 6.49 -5.02
CA LYS A 151 8.24 7.63 -5.36
C LYS A 151 7.73 8.45 -6.53
N SER A 152 7.07 7.83 -7.50
CA SER A 152 6.48 8.55 -8.64
C SER A 152 5.31 9.43 -8.20
N PHE A 153 4.42 8.91 -7.36
CA PHE A 153 3.31 9.68 -6.79
C PHE A 153 3.80 10.82 -5.91
N LEU A 154 4.80 10.59 -5.06
CA LEU A 154 5.36 11.62 -4.17
C LEU A 154 6.14 12.71 -4.92
N LYS A 155 6.62 12.40 -6.14
CA LYS A 155 7.31 13.35 -7.03
C LYS A 155 6.37 14.23 -7.84
N SER A 156 5.13 13.81 -8.02
CA SER A 156 4.11 14.53 -8.79
C SER A 156 3.88 15.96 -8.27
N GLN A 157 3.20 16.76 -9.09
CA GLN A 157 2.76 18.12 -8.72
C GLN A 157 1.41 18.12 -7.98
N SER A 158 0.79 16.95 -7.77
CA SER A 158 -0.46 16.81 -7.04
C SER A 158 -0.35 17.35 -5.61
N ASN A 159 -1.48 17.75 -5.03
CA ASN A 159 -1.56 18.07 -3.60
C ASN A 159 -1.64 16.76 -2.81
N ILE A 160 -0.57 16.43 -2.08
CA ILE A 160 -0.44 15.18 -1.34
C ILE A 160 -0.77 15.43 0.12
N LYS A 161 -1.72 14.65 0.65
CA LYS A 161 -2.17 14.71 2.04
C LYS A 161 -1.89 13.39 2.72
N ILE A 162 -1.02 13.42 3.73
CA ILE A 162 -0.60 12.24 4.49
C ILE A 162 -1.26 12.28 5.86
N PHE A 163 -2.11 11.29 6.12
CA PHE A 163 -2.91 11.24 7.34
C PHE A 163 -2.19 10.47 8.45
N TYR A 164 -2.21 11.03 9.65
CA TYR A 164 -1.60 10.44 10.84
C TYR A 164 -2.47 10.61 12.09
N ARG A 165 -2.31 9.74 13.08
CA ARG A 165 -3.06 9.73 14.36
C ARG A 165 -2.25 10.28 15.52
N THR A 166 -0.94 10.01 15.53
CA THR A 166 -0.03 10.39 16.62
C THR A 166 1.19 11.10 16.10
N ASP A 167 1.80 11.96 16.92
CA ASP A 167 3.05 12.63 16.54
C ASP A 167 4.19 11.64 16.31
N SER A 168 4.17 10.50 17.00
CA SER A 168 5.14 9.43 16.77
C SER A 168 4.99 8.80 15.37
N GLU A 169 3.75 8.61 14.90
CA GLU A 169 3.47 8.11 13.56
C GLU A 169 3.86 9.13 12.50
N LYS A 170 3.51 10.42 12.71
CA LYS A 170 3.95 11.52 11.84
C LYS A 170 5.47 11.52 11.69
N TYR A 171 6.19 11.47 12.80
CA TYR A 171 7.65 11.47 12.79
C TYR A 171 8.24 10.23 12.09
N HIS A 172 7.57 9.08 12.20
CA HIS A 172 7.94 7.89 11.45
C HIS A 172 7.76 8.09 9.94
N PHE A 173 6.62 8.65 9.51
CA PHE A 173 6.38 8.99 8.11
C PHE A 173 7.37 10.01 7.55
N GLU A 174 7.73 11.04 8.33
CA GLU A 174 8.77 12.01 7.94
C GLU A 174 10.11 11.33 7.66
N LYS A 175 10.52 10.37 8.50
CA LYS A 175 11.74 9.58 8.27
C LYS A 175 11.64 8.76 6.99
N ASN A 176 10.53 8.08 6.77
CA ASN A 176 10.35 7.25 5.58
C ASN A 176 10.33 8.10 4.31
N LEU A 177 9.65 9.25 4.31
CA LEU A 177 9.70 10.21 3.21
C LEU A 177 11.12 10.69 2.94
N LEU A 178 11.89 11.01 3.98
CA LEU A 178 13.28 11.44 3.82
C LEU A 178 14.13 10.36 3.14
N VAL A 179 13.91 9.08 3.47
CA VAL A 179 14.58 7.95 2.82
C VAL A 179 14.13 7.79 1.36
N ILE A 180 12.82 7.85 1.08
CA ILE A 180 12.25 7.64 -0.27
C ILE A 180 12.65 8.78 -1.22
N LEU A 181 12.52 10.03 -0.75
CA LEU A 181 12.71 11.24 -1.55
C LEU A 181 14.17 11.72 -1.57
N GLY A 182 14.91 11.49 -0.49
CA GLY A 182 16.20 12.15 -0.26
C GLY A 182 16.01 13.59 0.23
N LYS A 183 17.09 14.13 0.81
CA LYS A 183 17.07 15.41 1.54
C LYS A 183 16.53 16.60 0.72
N GLU A 184 17.01 16.80 -0.49
CA GLU A 184 16.69 18.01 -1.28
C GLU A 184 15.20 18.05 -1.63
N MET A 185 14.69 16.96 -2.21
CA MET A 185 13.29 16.86 -2.60
C MET A 185 12.35 16.81 -1.39
N PHE A 186 12.76 16.18 -0.29
CA PHE A 186 12.01 16.25 0.97
C PHE A 186 11.81 17.71 1.41
N MET A 187 12.88 18.51 1.43
CA MET A 187 12.78 19.92 1.82
C MET A 187 11.91 20.71 0.84
N GLU A 188 12.05 20.49 -0.47
CA GLU A 188 11.24 21.14 -1.51
C GLU A 188 9.75 20.86 -1.34
N LYS A 189 9.37 19.58 -1.20
CA LYS A 189 7.98 19.14 -1.18
C LYS A 189 7.24 19.53 0.11
N LEU A 190 7.93 19.60 1.25
CA LEU A 190 7.33 19.91 2.56
C LEU A 190 7.50 21.37 2.99
N SER A 191 8.57 22.05 2.57
CA SER A 191 8.96 23.37 3.08
C SER A 191 9.52 24.33 2.02
N GLY A 192 9.45 23.94 0.75
CA GLY A 192 9.94 24.75 -0.37
C GLY A 192 9.07 25.97 -0.63
N LYS A 193 9.32 26.62 -1.78
CA LYS A 193 8.54 27.81 -2.20
C LYS A 193 7.06 27.49 -2.46
N HIS A 194 6.80 26.27 -2.94
CA HIS A 194 5.47 25.76 -3.27
C HIS A 194 5.36 24.34 -2.70
N PRO A 195 5.23 24.18 -1.37
CA PRO A 195 5.11 22.87 -0.77
C PRO A 195 3.78 22.24 -1.19
N ASN A 196 3.81 20.95 -1.52
CA ASN A 196 2.63 20.20 -1.96
C ASN A 196 2.44 18.89 -1.19
N ILE A 197 3.23 18.62 -0.15
CA ILE A 197 2.99 17.55 0.83
C ILE A 197 2.56 18.18 2.15
N GLU A 198 1.39 17.80 2.63
CA GLU A 198 0.82 18.22 3.91
C GLU A 198 0.54 17.01 4.81
N PHE A 199 0.89 17.14 6.09
CA PHE A 199 0.52 16.15 7.11
C PHE A 199 -0.76 16.58 7.82
N ILE A 200 -1.77 15.71 7.81
CA ILE A 200 -3.07 15.99 8.41
C ILE A 200 -3.31 15.03 9.58
N LYS A 201 -3.43 15.59 10.79
CA LYS A 201 -3.84 14.80 11.96
C LYS A 201 -5.31 14.45 11.81
N PHE A 202 -5.67 13.19 12.00
CA PHE A 202 -7.07 12.78 12.11
C PHE A 202 -7.28 11.96 13.38
N GLU A 203 -8.44 12.18 13.99
CA GLU A 203 -8.93 11.41 15.13
C GLU A 203 -10.20 10.70 14.66
N ASN A 204 -10.40 9.45 15.09
CA ASN A 204 -11.67 8.79 14.84
C ASN A 204 -12.71 9.48 15.73
N GLU A 205 -13.63 10.24 15.13
CA GLU A 205 -14.88 10.61 15.80
C GLU A 205 -15.82 9.41 15.90
#